data_AF-A0A2T6MVW3-F1
#
_entry.id   AF-A0A2T6MVW3-F1
#
_cell.length_a   1.000
_cell.length_b   1.000
_cell.length_c   1.000
_cell.angle_alpha   90.00
_cell.angle_beta   90.00
_cell.angle_gamma   90.00
#
_symmetry.space_group_name_H-M   'P 1'
#
loop_
_entity.id
_entity.type
_entity.pdbx_description
1 polymer ?
#
loop_
_entity_poly.entity_id
_entity_poly.type
_entity_poly.pdbx_seq_one_letter_code
_entity_poly.pdbx_strand_id
1 'polypeptide(L)'
;MQVILGWLLIVFPGILYIGQVISSVDFPLAQRLGLQENPHDADPLLQRAERYTAYWDLLTLVWLPLSGILMVVDQAAWPLFAIAGGAIYLDAAGREAMKILSFKHENIRLGSPVQQRFFFSTYLVMALLAIAALIFSVNVL
;
A
#
# COMPACT_ATOMS: atom_id res chain seq x y z
N MET A 1 1.51 4.56 -23.65
CA MET A 1 0.63 4.23 -22.51
C MET A 1 1.34 3.33 -21.51
N GLN A 2 1.87 2.16 -21.92
CA GLN A 2 2.62 1.24 -21.05
C GLN A 2 3.74 1.93 -20.25
N VAL A 3 4.64 2.68 -20.90
CA VAL A 3 5.77 3.33 -20.21
C VAL A 3 5.31 4.36 -19.16
N ILE A 4 4.25 5.12 -19.45
CA ILE A 4 3.69 6.10 -18.49
C ILE A 4 3.11 5.37 -17.28
N LEU A 5 2.30 4.33 -17.52
CA LEU A 5 1.76 3.51 -16.45
C LEU A 5 2.89 2.85 -15.64
N GLY A 6 3.92 2.34 -16.31
CA GLY A 6 5.10 1.75 -15.68
C GLY A 6 5.77 2.71 -14.70
N TRP A 7 6.01 3.96 -15.10
CA TRP A 7 6.54 4.98 -14.19
C TRP A 7 5.59 5.29 -13.02
N LEU A 8 4.28 5.35 -13.24
CA LEU A 8 3.31 5.54 -12.15
C LEU A 8 3.35 4.38 -11.16
N LEU A 9 3.46 3.14 -11.65
CA LEU A 9 3.56 1.94 -10.82
C LEU A 9 4.91 1.79 -10.11
N ILE A 10 5.97 2.41 -10.62
CA ILE A 10 7.25 2.51 -9.90
C ILE A 10 7.16 3.55 -8.79
N VAL A 11 6.72 4.77 -9.11
CA VAL A 11 6.83 5.90 -8.18
C VAL A 11 5.86 5.77 -7.02
N PHE A 12 4.56 5.60 -7.28
CA PHE A 12 3.56 5.62 -6.21
C PHE A 12 3.64 4.35 -5.34
N PRO A 13 3.49 3.14 -5.91
CA PRO A 13 3.72 1.90 -5.17
C PRO A 13 5.11 1.81 -4.54
N GLY A 14 6.16 2.32 -5.19
CA GLY A 14 7.52 2.30 -4.65
C GLY A 14 7.69 3.16 -3.40
N ILE A 15 7.08 4.35 -3.36
CA ILE A 15 7.07 5.19 -2.14
C ILE A 15 6.38 4.44 -0.99
N LEU A 16 5.23 3.81 -1.26
CA LEU A 16 4.52 3.02 -0.25
C LEU A 16 5.36 1.84 0.22
N TYR A 17 6.02 1.14 -0.71
CA TYR A 17 6.91 0.03 -0.41
C TYR A 17 8.08 0.45 0.50
N ILE A 18 8.72 1.59 0.21
CA ILE A 18 9.76 2.16 1.08
C ILE A 18 9.18 2.46 2.46
N GLY A 19 7.96 2.98 2.55
CA GLY A 19 7.26 3.17 3.81
C GLY A 19 7.12 1.87 4.62
N GLN A 20 6.84 0.75 3.95
CA GLN A 20 6.76 -0.57 4.59
C GLN A 20 8.13 -1.14 4.98
N VAL A 21 9.18 -0.88 4.19
CA VAL A 21 10.56 -1.21 4.57
C VAL A 21 10.94 -0.49 5.86
N ILE A 22 10.66 0.81 5.96
CA ILE A 22 10.98 1.58 7.18
C ILE A 22 10.11 1.07 8.35
N SER A 23 8.81 0.89 8.14
CA SER A 23 7.87 0.44 9.18
C SER A 23 8.20 -0.95 9.73
N SER A 24 8.70 -1.85 8.89
CA SER A 24 9.11 -3.20 9.30
C SER A 24 10.45 -3.20 10.05
N VAL A 25 11.43 -2.40 9.60
CA VAL A 25 12.77 -2.38 10.22
C VAL A 25 12.79 -1.54 11.51
N ASP A 26 12.23 -0.34 11.47
CA ASP A 26 12.23 0.63 12.57
C ASP A 26 10.87 1.32 12.67
N PHE A 27 9.92 0.64 13.32
CA PHE A 27 8.57 1.16 13.54
C PHE A 27 8.55 2.51 14.28
N PRO A 28 9.35 2.74 15.35
CA PRO A 28 9.47 4.07 15.96
C PRO A 28 9.93 5.16 15.00
N LEU A 29 10.88 4.88 14.10
CA LEU A 29 11.27 5.82 13.04
C LEU A 29 10.12 6.11 12.09
N ALA A 30 9.38 5.07 11.65
CA ALA A 30 8.22 5.24 10.79
C ALA A 30 7.15 6.15 11.41
N GLN A 31 6.91 6.02 12.72
CA GLN A 31 6.00 6.91 13.47
C GLN A 31 6.49 8.36 13.49
N ARG A 32 7.80 8.59 13.69
CA ARG A 32 8.39 9.94 13.65
C ARG A 32 8.31 10.59 12.27
N LEU A 33 8.40 9.79 11.21
CA LEU A 33 8.25 10.23 9.83
C LEU A 33 6.79 10.41 9.39
N GLY A 34 5.82 10.10 10.26
CA GLY A 34 4.39 10.18 9.96
C GLY A 34 3.90 9.08 9.01
N LEU A 35 4.69 8.03 8.81
CA LEU A 35 4.31 6.86 8.01
C LEU A 35 3.39 5.91 8.77
N GLN A 36 3.37 6.01 10.10
CA GLN A 36 2.58 5.21 11.03
C GLN A 36 1.95 6.14 12.09
N GLU A 37 0.90 5.69 12.77
CA GLU A 37 0.21 6.49 13.79
C GLU A 37 1.12 6.87 14.96
N ASN A 38 0.88 8.07 15.50
CA ASN A 38 1.61 8.56 16.66
C ASN A 38 1.29 7.67 17.88
N PRO A 39 2.31 7.15 18.59
CA PRO A 39 2.11 6.25 19.71
C PRO A 39 1.33 6.86 20.90
N HIS A 40 1.26 8.19 20.99
CA HIS A 40 0.49 8.90 22.02
C HIS A 40 -1.00 8.99 21.69
N ASP A 41 -1.34 8.99 20.40
CA ASP A 41 -2.71 9.21 19.91
C ASP A 41 -3.41 7.90 19.51
N ALA A 42 -2.64 6.85 19.22
CA ALA A 42 -3.13 5.54 18.80
C ALA A 42 -3.05 4.49 19.91
N ASP A 43 -4.02 3.59 19.91
CA ASP A 43 -4.06 2.48 20.85
C ASP A 43 -2.87 1.52 20.64
N PRO A 44 -2.25 0.98 21.71
CA PRO A 44 -1.18 -0.01 21.58
C PRO A 44 -1.59 -1.26 20.78
N LEU A 45 -2.87 -1.64 20.79
CA LEU A 45 -3.37 -2.75 19.97
C LEU A 45 -3.27 -2.43 18.48
N LEU A 46 -3.68 -1.23 18.07
CA LEU A 46 -3.54 -0.75 16.70
C LEU A 46 -2.08 -0.72 16.28
N GLN A 47 -1.20 -0.14 17.10
CA GLN A 47 0.23 -0.06 16.79
C GLN A 47 0.87 -1.43 16.56
N ARG A 48 0.47 -2.43 17.36
CA ARG A 48 0.96 -3.80 17.17
C ARG A 48 0.40 -4.43 15.91
N ALA A 49 -0.88 -4.20 15.60
CA ALA A 49 -1.50 -4.66 14.38
C ALA A 49 -0.80 -4.06 13.15
N GLU A 50 -0.57 -2.75 13.13
CA GLU A 50 0.11 -2.06 12.02
C GLU A 50 1.54 -2.55 11.82
N ARG A 51 2.28 -2.80 12.91
CA ARG A 51 3.63 -3.36 12.80
C ARG A 51 3.63 -4.73 12.13
N TYR A 52 2.66 -5.58 12.43
CA TYR A 52 2.55 -6.90 11.80
C TYR A 52 2.01 -6.81 10.37
N THR A 53 1.11 -5.87 10.10
CA THR A 53 0.72 -5.51 8.74
C THR A 53 1.94 -5.08 7.93
N ALA A 54 2.83 -4.24 8.47
CA ALA A 54 4.02 -3.79 7.75
C ALA A 54 4.96 -4.94 7.35
N TYR A 55 5.09 -5.98 8.18
CA TYR A 55 5.84 -7.19 7.80
C TYR A 55 5.19 -7.93 6.63
N TRP A 56 3.86 -8.02 6.63
CA TRP A 56 3.12 -8.67 5.55
C TRP A 56 3.15 -7.85 4.26
N ASP A 57 2.98 -6.54 4.37
CA ASP A 57 2.98 -5.61 3.25
C ASP A 57 4.37 -5.51 2.61
N LEU A 58 5.46 -5.65 3.39
CA LEU A 58 6.82 -5.76 2.84
C LEU A 58 6.98 -6.94 1.88
N LEU A 59 6.29 -8.06 2.11
CA LEU A 59 6.36 -9.23 1.25
C LEU A 59 5.43 -9.10 0.04
N THR A 60 4.30 -8.42 0.21
CA THR A 60 3.20 -8.46 -0.76
C THR A 60 3.11 -7.22 -1.63
N LEU A 61 3.51 -6.04 -1.16
CA LEU A 61 3.40 -4.81 -1.94
C LEU A 61 4.54 -4.61 -2.97
N VAL A 62 5.55 -5.50 -3.00
CA VAL A 62 6.68 -5.41 -3.96
C VAL A 62 6.28 -5.64 -5.42
N TRP A 63 5.17 -6.36 -5.66
CA TRP A 63 4.81 -6.85 -6.99
C TRP A 63 4.38 -5.76 -7.95
N LEU A 64 3.73 -4.69 -7.47
CA LEU A 64 3.26 -3.59 -8.31
C LEU A 64 4.42 -2.64 -8.73
N PRO A 65 5.37 -2.27 -7.85
CA PRO A 65 6.63 -1.65 -8.29
C PRO A 65 7.40 -2.51 -9.29
N LEU A 66 7.51 -3.81 -9.04
CA LEU A 66 8.21 -4.73 -9.94
C LEU A 66 7.57 -4.77 -11.32
N SER A 67 6.23 -4.84 -11.40
CA SER A 67 5.54 -4.81 -12.68
C SER A 67 5.76 -3.49 -13.43
N GLY A 68 5.83 -2.37 -12.71
CA GLY A 68 6.20 -1.07 -13.28
C GLY A 68 7.61 -1.05 -13.88
N ILE A 69 8.60 -1.64 -13.20
CA ILE A 69 9.96 -1.81 -13.73
C ILE A 69 9.92 -2.63 -15.02
N LEU A 70 9.24 -3.78 -15.00
CA LEU A 70 9.11 -4.67 -16.16
C LEU A 70 8.42 -3.99 -17.35
N MET A 71 7.40 -3.15 -17.10
CA MET A 71 6.75 -2.34 -18.14
C MET A 71 7.72 -1.36 -18.81
N VAL A 72 8.59 -0.71 -18.03
CA VAL A 72 9.54 0.31 -18.55
C VAL A 72 10.66 -0.33 -19.37
N VAL A 73 11.13 -1.52 -18.98
CA VAL A 73 12.15 -2.27 -19.74
C VAL A 73 11.57 -3.16 -20.84
N ASP A 74 10.26 -3.04 -21.10
CA ASP A 74 9.52 -3.80 -22.10
C ASP A 74 9.66 -5.33 -21.98
N GLN A 75 9.66 -5.82 -20.74
CA GLN A 75 9.71 -7.26 -20.46
C GLN A 75 8.33 -7.90 -20.60
N ALA A 76 8.20 -8.91 -21.46
CA ALA A 76 6.92 -9.52 -21.83
C ALA A 76 6.10 -10.09 -20.65
N ALA A 77 6.75 -10.41 -19.53
CA ALA A 77 6.08 -10.94 -18.34
C ALA A 77 5.36 -9.86 -17.51
N TRP A 78 5.54 -8.56 -17.80
CA TRP A 78 4.96 -7.48 -16.99
C TRP A 78 3.45 -7.61 -16.74
N PRO A 79 2.59 -8.08 -17.67
CA PRO A 79 1.14 -8.16 -17.42
C PRO A 79 0.78 -9.14 -16.31
N LEU A 80 1.52 -10.25 -16.19
CA LEU A 80 1.29 -11.26 -15.14
C LEU A 80 1.59 -10.69 -13.75
N PHE A 81 2.70 -9.96 -13.62
CA PHE A 81 3.07 -9.30 -12.37
C PHE A 81 2.14 -8.15 -12.03
N ALA A 82 1.66 -7.40 -13.03
CA ALA A 82 0.70 -6.33 -12.84
C ALA A 82 -0.69 -6.85 -12.41
N ILE A 83 -1.12 -8.01 -12.89
CA ILE A 83 -2.34 -8.68 -12.40
C ILE A 83 -2.18 -9.12 -10.95
N ALA A 84 -1.11 -9.84 -10.64
CA ALA A 84 -0.85 -10.31 -9.28
C ALA A 84 -0.71 -9.14 -8.29
N GLY A 85 0.13 -8.15 -8.63
CA GLY A 85 0.33 -6.95 -7.82
C GLY A 85 -0.93 -6.10 -7.70
N GLY A 86 -1.71 -5.95 -8.78
CA GLY A 86 -2.97 -5.22 -8.77
C GLY A 86 -4.00 -5.87 -7.85
N ALA A 87 -4.18 -7.20 -7.93
CA ALA A 87 -5.07 -7.92 -7.04
C ALA A 87 -4.68 -7.77 -5.55
N ILE A 88 -3.38 -7.89 -5.26
CA ILE A 88 -2.84 -7.70 -3.90
C ILE A 88 -3.07 -6.27 -3.40
N TYR A 89 -2.80 -5.25 -4.22
CA TYR A 89 -3.00 -3.85 -3.81
C TYR A 89 -4.48 -3.53 -3.58
N LEU A 90 -5.39 -4.10 -4.37
CA LEU A 90 -6.82 -3.90 -4.19
C LEU A 90 -7.32 -4.57 -2.90
N ASP A 91 -6.87 -5.80 -2.63
CA ASP A 91 -7.14 -6.49 -1.36
C ASP A 91 -6.59 -5.71 -0.18
N ALA A 92 -5.31 -5.31 -0.23
CA ALA A 92 -4.66 -4.55 0.83
C ALA A 92 -5.40 -3.25 1.13
N ALA A 93 -5.74 -2.46 0.09
CA ALA A 93 -6.50 -1.22 0.27
C ALA A 93 -7.86 -1.46 0.94
N GLY A 94 -8.60 -2.48 0.50
CA GLY A 94 -9.89 -2.83 1.09
C GLY A 94 -9.78 -3.35 2.53
N ARG A 95 -8.85 -4.28 2.77
CA ARG A 95 -8.60 -4.88 4.08
C ARG A 95 -8.15 -3.83 5.10
N GLU A 96 -7.27 -2.92 4.72
CA GLU A 96 -6.81 -1.83 5.57
C GLU A 96 -7.92 -0.83 5.90
N ALA A 97 -8.70 -0.42 4.89
CA ALA A 97 -9.88 0.43 5.11
C ALA A 97 -10.88 -0.23 6.08
N MET A 98 -11.19 -1.51 5.88
CA MET A 98 -12.10 -2.25 6.75
C MET A 98 -11.54 -2.44 8.16
N LYS A 99 -10.25 -2.74 8.30
CA LYS A 99 -9.57 -2.83 9.61
C LYS A 99 -9.75 -1.55 10.41
N ILE A 100 -9.50 -0.39 9.80
CA ILE A 100 -9.66 0.91 10.46
C ILE A 100 -11.13 1.18 10.84
N LEU A 101 -12.08 0.86 9.96
CA LEU A 101 -13.51 0.99 10.26
C LEU A 101 -13.96 0.06 11.41
N SER A 102 -13.45 -1.17 11.45
CA SER A 102 -13.73 -2.12 12.53
C SER A 102 -13.15 -1.64 13.86
N PHE A 103 -11.90 -1.18 13.88
CA PHE A 103 -11.32 -0.60 15.09
C PHE A 103 -12.07 0.65 15.57
N LYS A 104 -12.54 1.50 14.63
CA LYS A 104 -13.41 2.62 14.98
C LYS A 104 -14.71 2.17 15.63
N HIS A 105 -15.34 1.13 15.09
CA HIS A 105 -16.58 0.56 15.63
C HIS A 105 -16.40 0.05 17.06
N GLU A 106 -15.24 -0.55 17.35
CA GLU A 106 -14.84 -1.05 18.66
C GLU A 106 -14.29 0.04 19.61
N ASN A 107 -14.39 1.31 19.25
CA ASN A 107 -13.88 2.46 20.03
C ASN A 107 -12.37 2.42 20.30
N ILE A 108 -11.59 1.75 19.45
CA ILE A 108 -10.13 1.75 19.51
C ILE A 108 -9.61 3.08 18.98
N ARG A 109 -8.62 3.66 19.67
CA ARG A 109 -8.02 4.96 19.29
C ARG A 109 -7.16 4.82 18.04
N LEU A 110 -7.52 5.54 16.98
CA LEU A 110 -6.95 5.43 15.63
C LEU A 110 -5.89 6.51 15.29
N GLY A 111 -5.37 7.22 16.29
CA GLY A 111 -4.55 8.40 16.03
C GLY A 111 -5.37 9.62 15.60
N SER A 112 -4.67 10.65 15.11
CA SER A 112 -5.30 11.94 14.81
C SER A 112 -6.24 11.89 13.58
N PRO A 113 -7.29 12.74 13.52
CA PRO A 113 -8.17 12.80 12.36
C PRO A 113 -7.45 13.13 11.04
N VAL A 114 -6.34 13.87 11.11
CA VAL A 114 -5.53 14.23 9.95
C VAL A 114 -4.81 13.00 9.40
N GLN A 115 -4.19 12.19 10.27
CA GLN A 115 -3.54 10.93 9.90
C GLN A 115 -4.55 9.96 9.28
N GLN A 116 -5.72 9.80 9.88
CA GLN A 116 -6.77 8.92 9.35
C GLN A 116 -7.17 9.32 7.92
N ARG A 117 -7.40 10.62 7.66
CA ARG A 117 -7.72 11.10 6.32
C ARG A 117 -6.60 10.83 5.31
N PHE A 118 -5.35 11.01 5.73
CA PHE A 118 -4.19 10.72 4.89
C PHE A 118 -4.14 9.23 4.51
N PHE A 119 -4.25 8.33 5.48
CA PHE A 119 -4.22 6.89 5.23
C PHE A 119 -5.39 6.41 4.35
N PHE A 120 -6.62 6.85 4.62
CA PHE A 120 -7.76 6.53 3.74
C PHE A 120 -7.56 7.04 2.31
N SER A 121 -6.96 8.22 2.15
CA SER A 121 -6.64 8.76 0.82
C SER A 121 -5.61 7.89 0.10
N THR A 122 -4.60 7.40 0.83
CA THR A 122 -3.61 6.46 0.29
C THR A 122 -4.27 5.14 -0.15
N TYR A 123 -5.20 4.58 0.65
CA TYR A 123 -5.92 3.36 0.26
C TYR A 123 -6.75 3.55 -1.02
N LEU A 124 -7.37 4.71 -1.18
CA LEU A 124 -8.08 5.05 -2.41
C LEU A 124 -7.13 5.10 -3.62
N VAL A 125 -5.98 5.76 -3.49
CA VAL A 125 -4.97 5.81 -4.56
C VAL A 125 -4.46 4.41 -4.90
N MET A 126 -4.20 3.57 -3.90
CA MET A 126 -3.82 2.17 -4.11
C MET A 126 -4.87 1.40 -4.91
N ALA A 127 -6.15 1.51 -4.55
CA ALA A 127 -7.25 0.85 -5.24
C ALA A 127 -7.37 1.31 -6.71
N LEU A 128 -7.25 2.62 -6.96
CA LEU A 128 -7.32 3.17 -8.32
C LEU A 128 -6.15 2.69 -9.20
N LEU A 129 -4.93 2.68 -8.66
CA LEU A 129 -3.75 2.16 -9.38
C LEU A 129 -3.87 0.66 -9.64
N ALA A 130 -4.37 -0.11 -8.67
CA ALA A 130 -4.63 -1.53 -8.82
C ALA A 130 -5.64 -1.81 -9.95
N ILE A 131 -6.78 -1.11 -9.96
CA ILE A 131 -7.80 -1.24 -11.01
C ILE A 131 -7.24 -0.87 -12.38
N ALA A 132 -6.49 0.23 -12.47
CA ALA A 132 -5.85 0.65 -13.72
C ALA A 132 -4.85 -0.40 -14.23
N ALA A 133 -4.01 -0.94 -13.34
CA ALA A 133 -3.05 -1.99 -13.68
C ALA A 133 -3.76 -3.27 -14.14
N LEU A 134 -4.82 -3.71 -13.44
CA LEU A 134 -5.61 -4.89 -13.79
C LEU A 134 -6.27 -4.74 -15.17
N ILE A 135 -7.01 -3.64 -15.39
CA ILE A 135 -7.68 -3.37 -16.66
C ILE A 135 -6.66 -3.31 -17.80
N PHE A 136 -5.55 -2.60 -17.62
CA PHE A 136 -4.55 -2.47 -18.67
C PHE A 136 -3.90 -3.82 -18.99
N SER A 137 -3.57 -4.61 -17.97
CA SER A 137 -2.92 -5.93 -18.14
C SER A 137 -3.83 -6.95 -18.83
N VAL A 138 -5.12 -6.97 -18.49
CA VAL A 138 -6.09 -7.88 -19.13
C VAL A 138 -6.30 -7.53 -20.61
N ASN A 139 -6.22 -6.26 -20.99
CA ASN A 139 -6.40 -5.84 -22.38
C ASN A 139 -5.21 -6.14 -23.30
N VAL A 140 -4.03 -6.41 -22.75
CA VAL A 140 -2.81 -6.67 -23.53
C VAL A 140 -2.39 -8.14 -23.53
N LEU A 141 -3.04 -8.99 -22.72
CA LEU A 141 -2.91 -10.44 -22.74
C LEU A 141 -3.81 -11.04 -23.82
#